data_AF-A0A519TCZ4-F1
#
_entry.id   AF-A0A519TCZ4-F1
#
_cell.length_a   1.000
_cell.length_b   1.000
_cell.length_c   1.000
_cell.angle_alpha   90.00
_cell.angle_beta   90.00
_cell.angle_gamma   90.00
#
_symmetry.space_group_name_H-M   'P 1'
#
loop_
_entity.id
_entity.type
_entity.pdbx_description
1 polymer ?
#
loop_
_entity_poly.entity_id
_entity_poly.type
_entity_poly.pdbx_seq_one_letter_code
_entity_poly.pdbx_strand_id
1 'polypeptide(L)'
;MKAFLLSLLLLVTLGASAQQTLNRQLKHELDSLYYVDQLYRSAMFGEKKQHLVDSLAAAQRFPAAEAPQRLIGLMLQTDSADMRRVRAIIQRYGYPGKKLVGTPTNEAAFYVIQHSNSIAQYLPLIYYHGKAIAKVQPDA
;
A
#
# COMPACT_ATOMS: atom_id res chain seq x y z
N MET A 1 2.43 -50.15 -17.29
CA MET A 1 1.80 -48.90 -17.79
C MET A 1 0.87 -48.24 -16.77
N LYS A 2 -0.13 -48.94 -16.22
CA LYS A 2 -1.06 -48.37 -15.22
C LYS A 2 -0.39 -47.83 -13.95
N ALA A 3 0.59 -48.54 -13.40
CA ALA A 3 1.34 -48.09 -12.22
C ALA A 3 2.20 -46.84 -12.51
N PHE A 4 2.74 -46.70 -13.72
CA PHE A 4 3.51 -45.53 -14.14
C PHE A 4 2.61 -44.29 -14.29
N LEU A 5 1.40 -44.47 -14.81
CA LEU A 5 0.38 -43.42 -14.92
C LEU A 5 -0.11 -42.94 -13.54
N LEU A 6 -0.27 -43.86 -12.58
CA LEU A 6 -0.63 -43.54 -11.19
C LEU A 6 0.47 -42.74 -10.48
N SER A 7 1.74 -43.13 -10.66
CA SER A 7 2.88 -42.38 -10.10
C SER A 7 3.02 -40.99 -10.72
N LEU A 8 2.78 -40.86 -12.03
CA LEU A 8 2.79 -39.57 -12.72
C LEU A 8 1.67 -38.64 -12.23
N LEU A 9 0.47 -39.17 -11.97
CA LEU A 9 -0.65 -38.40 -11.42
C LEU A 9 -0.37 -37.90 -9.99
N LEU A 10 0.26 -38.71 -9.15
CA LEU A 10 0.61 -38.30 -7.78
C LEU A 10 1.60 -37.12 -7.75
N LEU A 11 2.60 -37.14 -8.65
CA LEU A 11 3.60 -36.07 -8.80
C LEU A 11 3.00 -34.73 -9.21
N VAL A 12 1.92 -34.73 -10.01
CA VAL A 12 1.23 -33.49 -10.42
C VAL A 12 0.48 -32.83 -9.25
N THR A 13 -0.08 -33.61 -8.32
CA THR A 13 -0.86 -33.06 -7.19
C THR A 13 0.01 -32.37 -6.12
N LEU A 14 1.29 -32.75 -5.98
CA LEU A 14 2.23 -32.12 -5.05
C LEU A 14 2.57 -30.67 -5.43
N GLY A 15 2.58 -30.34 -6.73
CA GLY A 15 2.86 -28.99 -7.23
C GLY A 15 1.75 -27.97 -6.92
N ALA A 16 0.51 -28.42 -6.71
CA ALA A 16 -0.63 -27.54 -6.43
C ALA A 16 -0.56 -26.92 -5.01
N SER A 17 0.05 -27.59 -4.04
CA SER A 17 0.22 -27.07 -2.66
C SER A 17 1.34 -26.02 -2.52
N ALA A 18 2.13 -25.76 -3.57
CA ALA A 18 3.19 -24.75 -3.55
C ALA A 18 2.72 -23.35 -4.00
N GLN A 19 1.43 -23.15 -4.26
CA GLN A 19 0.90 -21.80 -4.51
C GLN A 19 1.02 -20.97 -3.24
N GLN A 20 1.98 -20.03 -3.25
CA GLN A 20 2.20 -19.06 -2.20
C GLN A 20 0.92 -18.25 -1.99
N THR A 21 0.23 -18.48 -0.87
CA THR A 21 -0.98 -17.74 -0.53
C THR A 21 -0.59 -16.34 -0.06
N LEU A 22 -1.29 -15.32 -0.56
CA LEU A 22 -1.04 -13.93 -0.17
C LEU A 22 -1.29 -13.74 1.33
N ASN A 23 -0.47 -12.90 1.97
CA ASN A 23 -0.71 -12.48 3.34
C ASN A 23 -1.89 -11.51 3.38
N ARG A 24 -3.11 -12.05 3.53
CA ARG A 24 -4.36 -11.28 3.51
C ARG A 24 -4.44 -10.22 4.61
N GLN A 25 -3.91 -10.51 5.79
CA GLN A 25 -3.89 -9.56 6.89
C GLN A 25 -3.00 -8.36 6.57
N LEU A 26 -1.77 -8.62 6.11
CA LEU A 26 -0.85 -7.56 5.71
C LEU A 26 -1.39 -6.78 4.51
N LYS A 27 -2.05 -7.47 3.57
CA LYS A 27 -2.72 -6.82 2.44
C LYS A 27 -3.76 -5.81 2.93
N HIS A 28 -4.69 -6.25 3.78
CA HIS A 28 -5.73 -5.38 4.32
C HIS A 28 -5.16 -4.17 5.06
N GLU A 29 -4.10 -4.39 5.84
CA GLU A 29 -3.39 -3.32 6.54
C GLU A 29 -2.78 -2.30 5.57
N LEU A 30 -2.04 -2.75 4.55
CA LEU A 30 -1.44 -1.87 3.56
C LEU A 30 -2.48 -1.13 2.71
N ASP A 31 -3.60 -1.78 2.37
CA ASP A 31 -4.72 -1.12 1.69
C ASP A 31 -5.31 0.00 2.55
N SER A 32 -5.40 -0.22 3.87
CA SER A 32 -5.89 0.79 4.82
C SER A 32 -4.94 1.98 4.93
N LEU A 33 -3.63 1.71 5.03
CA LEU A 33 -2.59 2.76 5.04
C LEU A 33 -2.67 3.60 3.75
N TYR A 34 -2.71 2.94 2.59
CA TYR A 34 -2.83 3.63 1.30
C TYR A 34 -4.10 4.47 1.21
N TYR A 35 -5.24 3.93 1.64
CA TYR A 35 -6.50 4.66 1.58
C TYR A 35 -6.47 5.94 2.41
N VAL A 36 -6.02 5.86 3.66
CA VAL A 36 -5.96 7.03 4.55
C VAL A 36 -4.91 8.04 4.08
N ASP A 37 -3.75 7.56 3.61
CA ASP A 37 -2.73 8.39 2.98
C ASP A 37 -3.34 9.20 1.82
N GLN A 38 -3.94 8.52 0.84
CA GLN A 38 -4.51 9.17 -0.34
C GLN A 38 -5.76 10.01 -0.07
N LEU A 39 -6.53 9.70 0.98
CA LEU A 39 -7.73 10.45 1.38
C LEU A 39 -7.40 11.91 1.66
N TYR A 40 -6.36 12.17 2.46
CA TYR A 40 -5.96 13.54 2.77
C TYR A 40 -5.36 14.26 1.55
N ARG A 41 -4.61 13.57 0.68
CA ARG A 41 -4.10 14.18 -0.56
C ARG A 41 -5.24 14.55 -1.49
N SER A 42 -6.23 13.67 -1.63
CA SER A 42 -7.41 13.92 -2.45
C SER A 42 -8.21 15.11 -1.91
N ALA A 43 -8.30 15.26 -0.59
CA ALA A 43 -8.99 16.38 0.05
C ALA A 43 -8.24 17.71 -0.11
N MET A 44 -6.90 17.69 -0.15
CA MET A 44 -6.11 18.92 -0.23
C MET A 44 -5.82 19.34 -1.68
N PHE A 45 -5.55 18.37 -2.55
CA PHE A 45 -4.95 18.58 -3.86
C PHE A 45 -5.75 17.97 -5.03
N GLY A 46 -6.84 17.24 -4.74
CA GLY A 46 -7.67 16.61 -5.78
C GLY A 46 -8.61 17.58 -6.50
N GLU A 47 -9.04 17.20 -7.71
CA GLU A 47 -9.96 17.99 -8.55
C GLU A 47 -11.31 18.27 -7.88
N LYS A 48 -11.82 17.29 -7.11
CA LYS A 48 -13.10 17.37 -6.38
C LYS A 48 -12.93 17.63 -4.88
N LYS A 49 -11.89 18.39 -4.51
CA LYS A 49 -11.50 18.61 -3.11
C LYS A 49 -12.60 19.15 -2.20
N GLN A 50 -13.44 20.09 -2.66
CA GLN A 50 -14.36 20.80 -1.76
C GLN A 50 -15.35 19.88 -1.04
N HIS A 51 -16.03 18.99 -1.78
CA HIS A 51 -16.98 18.04 -1.18
C HIS A 51 -16.29 17.10 -0.17
N LEU A 52 -15.05 16.71 -0.46
CA LEU A 52 -14.29 15.82 0.42
C LEU A 52 -13.82 16.56 1.68
N VAL A 53 -13.38 17.81 1.56
CA VAL A 53 -13.04 18.70 2.68
C VAL A 53 -14.24 18.87 3.61
N ASP A 54 -15.42 19.18 3.06
CA ASP A 54 -16.64 19.38 3.85
C ASP A 54 -17.05 18.08 4.57
N SER A 55 -16.96 16.94 3.89
CA SER A 55 -17.26 15.62 4.47
C SER A 55 -16.31 15.28 5.62
N LEU A 56 -15.01 15.54 5.44
CA LEU A 56 -14.01 15.30 6.49
C LEU A 56 -14.18 16.27 7.65
N ALA A 57 -14.54 17.52 7.40
CA ALA A 57 -14.83 18.50 8.44
C ALA A 57 -15.99 18.06 9.33
N ALA A 58 -17.07 17.58 8.71
CA ALA A 58 -18.22 17.04 9.43
C ALA A 58 -17.84 15.79 10.26
N ALA A 59 -17.09 14.85 9.66
CA ALA A 59 -16.67 13.62 10.34
C ALA A 59 -15.73 13.89 11.54
N GLN A 60 -14.84 14.87 11.41
CA GLN A 60 -13.85 15.26 12.42
C GLN A 60 -14.37 16.33 13.40
N ARG A 61 -15.58 16.86 13.15
CA ARG A 61 -16.26 17.86 13.99
C ARG A 61 -15.47 19.16 14.19
N PHE A 62 -14.79 19.63 13.14
CA PHE A 62 -14.19 20.97 13.14
C PHE A 62 -14.96 21.92 12.21
N PRO A 63 -14.93 23.24 12.45
CA PRO A 63 -15.58 24.23 11.58
C PRO A 63 -15.01 24.19 10.15
N ALA A 64 -15.87 24.36 9.14
CA ALA A 64 -15.44 24.37 7.73
C ALA A 64 -14.35 25.42 7.44
N ALA A 65 -14.40 26.57 8.11
CA ALA A 65 -13.38 27.62 7.99
C ALA A 65 -11.98 27.19 8.46
N GLU A 66 -11.89 26.23 9.39
CA GLU A 66 -10.61 25.68 9.87
C GLU A 66 -10.14 24.48 9.05
N ALA A 67 -10.98 23.94 8.16
CA ALA A 67 -10.76 22.67 7.50
C ALA A 67 -9.40 22.55 6.79
N PRO A 68 -8.94 23.55 6.00
CA PRO A 68 -7.65 23.42 5.31
C PRO A 68 -6.48 23.21 6.26
N GLN A 69 -6.39 24.00 7.34
CA GLN A 69 -5.30 23.91 8.30
C GLN A 69 -5.36 22.61 9.12
N ARG A 70 -6.57 22.20 9.53
CA ARG A 70 -6.77 20.97 10.33
C ARG A 70 -6.45 19.72 9.51
N LEU A 71 -6.84 19.69 8.23
CA LEU A 71 -6.55 18.58 7.33
C LEU A 71 -5.06 18.45 7.01
N ILE A 72 -4.34 19.56 6.84
CA ILE A 72 -2.86 19.52 6.72
C ILE A 72 -2.24 18.90 7.98
N GLY A 73 -2.69 19.31 9.17
CA GLY A 73 -2.22 18.74 10.42
C GLY A 73 -2.46 17.23 10.51
N LEU A 74 -3.65 16.77 10.14
CA LEU A 74 -4.01 15.35 10.10
C LEU A 74 -3.18 14.57 9.08
N MET A 75 -2.92 15.15 7.91
CA MET A 75 -2.06 14.55 6.88
C MET A 75 -0.65 14.33 7.42
N LEU A 76 -0.01 15.36 7.99
CA LEU A 76 1.35 15.25 8.53
C LEU A 76 1.46 14.25 9.70
N GLN A 77 0.42 14.19 10.56
CA GLN A 77 0.35 13.22 11.64
C GLN A 77 0.24 11.78 11.10
N THR A 78 -0.61 11.59 10.08
CA THR A 78 -0.79 10.32 9.38
C THR A 78 0.51 9.88 8.72
N ASP A 79 1.18 10.76 7.97
CA ASP A 79 2.45 10.45 7.29
C ASP A 79 3.52 9.96 8.25
N SER A 80 3.62 10.62 9.40
CA SER A 80 4.54 10.23 10.47
C SER A 80 4.20 8.84 11.04
N ALA A 81 2.92 8.57 11.28
CA ALA A 81 2.45 7.30 11.82
C ALA A 81 2.62 6.16 10.81
N ASP A 82 2.22 6.38 9.57
CA ASP A 82 2.29 5.42 8.48
C ASP A 82 3.74 5.08 8.16
N MET A 83 4.65 6.06 8.16
CA MET A 83 6.08 5.79 7.97
C MET A 83 6.65 4.91 9.08
N ARG A 84 6.25 5.10 10.35
CA ARG A 84 6.63 4.18 11.44
C ARG A 84 6.07 2.78 11.19
N ARG A 85 4.82 2.68 10.73
CA ARG A 85 4.19 1.39 10.49
C ARG A 85 4.82 0.64 9.32
N VAL A 86 5.04 1.30 8.19
CA VAL A 86 5.71 0.74 7.01
C VAL A 86 7.13 0.32 7.34
N ARG A 87 7.88 1.08 8.15
CA ARG A 87 9.19 0.66 8.64
C ARG A 87 9.12 -0.67 9.40
N ALA A 88 8.16 -0.81 10.31
CA ALA A 88 7.97 -2.05 11.08
C ALA A 88 7.55 -3.23 10.17
N ILE A 89 6.69 -2.99 9.18
CA ILE A 89 6.32 -3.98 8.16
C ILE A 89 7.56 -4.46 7.41
N ILE A 90 8.39 -3.52 6.93
CA ILE A 90 9.62 -3.85 6.18
C ILE A 90 10.61 -4.63 7.06
N GLN A 91 10.77 -4.25 8.32
CA GLN A 91 11.63 -4.99 9.26
C GLN A 91 11.15 -6.43 9.49
N ARG A 92 9.83 -6.66 9.51
CA ARG A 92 9.25 -7.98 9.78
C ARG A 92 9.16 -8.88 8.55
N TYR A 93 8.80 -8.32 7.40
CA TYR A 93 8.43 -9.08 6.21
C TYR A 93 9.34 -8.85 5.01
N GLY A 94 10.30 -7.93 5.10
CA GLY A 94 10.90 -7.32 3.92
C GLY A 94 9.93 -6.37 3.22
N TYR A 95 10.31 -5.83 2.06
CA TYR A 95 9.42 -4.97 1.30
C TYR A 95 8.17 -5.73 0.84
N PRO A 96 6.97 -5.19 1.03
CA PRO A 96 5.73 -5.89 0.71
C PRO A 96 5.45 -5.89 -0.80
N GLY A 97 6.24 -6.65 -1.56
CA GLY A 97 6.08 -6.80 -3.01
C GLY A 97 4.89 -7.69 -3.41
N LYS A 98 4.66 -7.81 -4.72
CA LYS A 98 3.53 -8.56 -5.32
C LYS A 98 3.38 -9.99 -4.80
N LYS A 99 4.49 -10.69 -4.57
CA LYS A 99 4.47 -12.08 -4.07
C LYS A 99 3.89 -12.19 -2.66
N LEU A 100 4.02 -11.15 -1.85
CA LEU A 100 3.57 -11.17 -0.46
C LEU A 100 2.13 -10.70 -0.32
N VAL A 101 1.75 -9.64 -1.03
CA VAL A 101 0.45 -8.94 -0.83
C VAL A 101 -0.37 -8.74 -2.10
N GLY A 102 0.16 -9.10 -3.26
CA GLY A 102 -0.51 -8.95 -4.55
C GLY A 102 -0.53 -7.51 -5.07
N THR A 103 -1.21 -7.31 -6.20
CA THR A 103 -1.51 -6.00 -6.80
C THR A 103 -2.94 -5.57 -6.48
N PRO A 104 -3.22 -4.26 -6.34
CA PRO A 104 -2.28 -3.13 -6.37
C PRO A 104 -1.58 -2.87 -5.02
N THR A 105 -1.89 -3.64 -3.98
CA THR A 105 -1.44 -3.40 -2.60
C THR A 105 0.08 -3.29 -2.43
N ASN A 106 0.86 -3.93 -3.29
CA ASN A 106 2.32 -3.83 -3.29
C ASN A 106 2.87 -2.41 -3.47
N GLU A 107 2.04 -1.45 -3.88
CA GLU A 107 2.42 -0.05 -4.09
C GLU A 107 2.23 0.79 -2.82
N ALA A 108 1.41 0.36 -1.87
CA ALA A 108 1.06 1.13 -0.68
C ALA A 108 2.30 1.63 0.11
N ALA A 109 3.29 0.75 0.30
CA ALA A 109 4.51 1.11 1.00
C ALA A 109 5.31 2.20 0.26
N PHE A 110 5.32 2.19 -1.08
CA PHE A 110 5.96 3.25 -1.86
C PHE A 110 5.27 4.59 -1.66
N TYR A 111 3.93 4.62 -1.72
CA TYR A 111 3.16 5.84 -1.54
C TYR A 111 3.39 6.49 -0.17
N VAL A 112 3.52 5.70 0.89
CA VAL A 112 3.88 6.23 2.21
C VAL A 112 5.33 6.74 2.24
N ILE A 113 6.28 5.95 1.72
CA ILE A 113 7.72 6.27 1.85
C ILE A 113 8.09 7.52 1.04
N GLN A 114 7.47 7.77 -0.13
CA GLN A 114 7.80 8.95 -0.95
C GLN A 114 7.48 10.28 -0.25
N HIS A 115 6.57 10.29 0.72
CA HIS A 115 6.25 11.46 1.54
C HIS A 115 7.20 11.65 2.74
N SER A 116 8.22 10.79 2.88
CA SER A 116 9.20 10.86 3.97
C SER A 116 10.53 11.45 3.53
N ASN A 117 11.26 12.04 4.48
CA ASN A 117 12.65 12.46 4.30
C ASN A 117 13.64 11.28 4.16
N SER A 118 13.15 10.03 4.12
CA SER A 118 13.97 8.82 4.09
C SER A 118 13.86 8.04 2.78
N ILE A 119 13.11 8.52 1.77
CA ILE A 119 12.88 7.82 0.49
C ILE A 119 14.18 7.27 -0.14
N ALA A 120 15.26 8.06 -0.13
CA ALA A 120 16.55 7.68 -0.69
C ALA A 120 17.11 6.37 -0.10
N GLN A 121 16.88 6.12 1.19
CA GLN A 121 17.34 4.91 1.88
C GLN A 121 16.58 3.65 1.44
N TYR A 122 15.34 3.82 0.99
CA TYR A 122 14.47 2.73 0.57
C TYR A 122 14.50 2.49 -0.94
N LEU A 123 15.04 3.42 -1.74
CA LEU A 123 15.10 3.29 -3.21
C LEU A 123 15.71 1.96 -3.68
N PRO A 124 16.84 1.46 -3.13
CA PRO A 124 17.36 0.16 -3.53
C PRO A 124 16.35 -0.96 -3.29
N LEU A 125 15.75 -0.99 -2.09
CA LEU A 125 14.77 -1.99 -1.69
C LEU A 125 13.51 -1.95 -2.56
N ILE A 126 13.01 -0.75 -2.85
CA ILE A 126 11.89 -0.50 -3.75
C ILE A 126 12.24 -0.98 -5.16
N TYR A 127 13.46 -0.72 -5.67
CA TYR A 127 13.87 -1.16 -7.00
C TYR A 127 13.94 -2.69 -7.11
N TYR A 128 14.54 -3.36 -6.12
CA TYR A 128 14.67 -4.83 -6.11
C TYR A 128 13.32 -5.55 -6.05
N HIS A 129 12.34 -5.01 -5.33
CA HIS A 129 11.03 -5.63 -5.16
C HIS A 129 9.92 -5.02 -6.03
N GLY A 130 10.19 -3.86 -6.60
CA GLY A 130 9.29 -3.01 -7.37
C GLY A 130 9.61 -2.94 -8.86
N LYS A 131 10.23 -3.98 -9.45
CA LYS A 131 10.31 -4.20 -10.92
C LYS A 131 8.96 -4.24 -11.66
N ALA A 132 7.90 -3.74 -11.04
CA ALA A 132 6.58 -3.57 -11.61
C ALA A 132 5.87 -2.27 -11.17
N ILE A 133 6.57 -1.30 -10.56
CA ILE A 133 6.07 0.08 -10.34
C ILE A 133 6.30 0.92 -11.62
N ALA A 134 7.00 0.38 -12.63
CA ALA A 134 7.33 1.03 -13.91
C ALA A 134 6.13 1.22 -14.88
N LYS A 135 4.91 1.31 -14.35
CA LYS A 135 3.72 1.76 -15.07
C LYS A 135 2.84 2.59 -14.12
N VAL A 136 3.37 3.67 -13.55
CA VAL A 136 2.52 4.73 -13.01
C VAL A 136 2.60 5.90 -13.99
N GLN A 137 1.61 5.87 -14.89
CA GLN A 137 0.95 6.96 -15.60
C GLN A 137 1.82 8.01 -16.35
N PRO A 138 1.84 8.01 -17.69
CA PRO A 138 2.18 9.20 -18.46
C PRO A 138 1.01 10.21 -18.40
N ASP A 139 1.37 11.48 -18.53
CA ASP A 139 0.53 12.64 -18.84
C ASP A 139 -0.20 13.30 -17.65
N ALA A 140 0.46 14.35 -17.15
CA ALA A 140 -0.17 15.60 -16.72
C ALA A 140 0.36 16.71 -17.65
#